data_AF-A0A524FYG6-F1
#
_entry.id   AF-A0A524FYG6-F1
#
_cell.length_a   1.000
_cell.length_b   1.000
_cell.length_c   1.000
_cell.angle_alpha   90.00
_cell.angle_beta   90.00
_cell.angle_gamma   90.00
#
_symmetry.space_group_name_H-M   'P 1'
#
loop_
_entity.id
_entity.type
_entity.pdbx_description
1 polymer ?
#
loop_
_entity_poly.entity_id
_entity_poly.type
_entity_poly.pdbx_seq_one_letter_code
_entity_poly.pdbx_strand_id
1 'polypeptide(L)' 'METEEMKWLLKGKIVCDFRGFPLGRVKKIWYDDTDGPLVIVEKDLESKLNSWEAIPLRAVDSVSEHIRLKPPTFAE' A
#
# COMPACT_ATOMS: atom_id res chain seq x y z
N MET A 1 -13.21 -10.94 -13.23
CA MET A 1 -13.52 -11.64 -11.96
C MET A 1 -12.32 -11.68 -11.01
N GLU A 2 -11.06 -11.72 -11.49
CA GLU A 2 -9.87 -11.79 -10.61
C GLU A 2 -9.55 -10.51 -9.80
N THR A 3 -9.94 -9.32 -10.28
CA THR A 3 -9.58 -8.05 -9.64
C THR A 3 -10.35 -7.77 -8.36
N GLU A 4 -11.53 -8.35 -8.14
CA GLU A 4 -12.34 -8.07 -6.96
C GLU A 4 -11.89 -8.88 -5.74
N GLU A 5 -11.53 -10.15 -5.92
CA GLU A 5 -10.97 -10.98 -4.84
C GLU A 5 -9.66 -10.42 -4.29
N MET A 6 -8.77 -9.93 -5.17
CA MET A 6 -7.52 -9.28 -4.74
C MET A 6 -7.77 -8.00 -3.92
N LYS A 7 -8.80 -7.21 -4.25
CA LYS A 7 -9.16 -6.00 -3.48
C LYS A 7 -9.55 -6.33 -2.05
N TRP A 8 -10.22 -7.46 -1.84
CA TRP A 8 -10.61 -7.92 -0.51
C TRP A 8 -9.42 -8.45 0.29
N LEU A 9 -8.50 -9.17 -0.35
CA LEU A 9 -7.32 -9.73 0.32
C LEU A 9 -6.36 -8.66 0.88
N LEU A 10 -6.28 -7.49 0.25
CA LEU A 10 -5.37 -6.43 0.66
C LEU A 10 -5.97 -5.50 1.73
N LYS A 11 -7.30 -5.39 1.79
CA LYS A 11 -7.99 -4.44 2.66
C LYS A 11 -7.68 -4.70 4.13
N GLY A 12 -7.31 -3.64 4.86
CA GLY A 12 -7.02 -3.69 6.29
C GLY A 12 -5.63 -4.23 6.66
N LYS A 13 -4.85 -4.77 5.72
CA LYS A 13 -3.46 -5.18 6.00
C LYS A 13 -2.60 -3.97 6.37
N ILE A 14 -1.63 -4.17 7.25
CA ILE A 14 -0.61 -3.17 7.56
C ILE A 14 0.37 -3.13 6.38
N VAL A 15 0.70 -1.91 5.95
CA VAL A 15 1.74 -1.64 4.97
C VAL A 15 3.01 -1.25 5.71
N CYS A 16 4.11 -1.90 5.37
CA CYS A 16 5.43 -1.66 5.93
C CYS A 16 6.40 -1.22 4.84
N ASP A 17 7.37 -0.38 5.21
CA ASP A 17 8.49 -0.07 4.34
C ASP A 17 9.39 -1.29 4.07
N PHE A 18 10.42 -1.10 3.25
CA PHE A 18 11.39 -2.16 2.93
C PHE A 18 12.19 -2.65 4.16
N ARG A 19 12.24 -1.89 5.26
CA ARG A 19 12.91 -2.25 6.52
C ARG A 19 11.97 -2.93 7.52
N GLY A 20 10.67 -2.97 7.23
CA GLY A 20 9.63 -3.54 8.08
C GLY A 20 8.97 -2.53 9.03
N PHE A 21 9.22 -1.23 8.88
CA PHE A 21 8.57 -0.20 9.69
C PHE A 21 7.12 0.01 9.22
N PRO A 22 6.12 -0.02 10.13
CA PRO A 22 4.72 0.15 9.76
C PRO A 22 4.43 1.59 9.34
N LEU A 23 3.84 1.75 8.16
CA LEU A 23 3.47 3.05 7.57
C LEU A 23 1.99 3.36 7.78
N GLY A 24 1.14 2.33 7.84
CA GLY A 24 -0.30 2.49 7.95
C GLY A 24 -1.07 1.26 7.52
N ARG A 25 -2.38 1.41 7.28
CA ARG A 25 -3.28 0.32 6.87
C ARG A 25 -3.92 0.57 5.52
N VAL A 26 -4.15 -0.49 4.77
CA VAL A 26 -4.87 -0.40 3.49
C VAL A 26 -6.33 -0.04 3.72
N LYS A 27 -6.73 1.12 3.22
CA LYS A 27 -8.11 1.60 3.25
C LYS A 27 -8.92 1.07 2.07
N LYS A 28 -8.36 1.17 0.86
CA LYS A 28 -8.97 0.73 -0.39
C LYS A 28 -7.94 0.56 -1.50
N ILE A 29 -8.33 -0.10 -2.57
CA ILE A 29 -7.61 -0.12 -3.84
C ILE A 29 -8.34 0.80 -4.82
N TRP A 30 -7.58 1.66 -5.49
CA TRP A 30 -8.07 2.53 -6.56
C TRP A 30 -7.35 2.17 -7.85
N TYR A 31 -8.03 2.27 -8.99
CA TYR A 31 -7.43 2.08 -10.30
C TYR A 31 -7.30 3.45 -10.97
N ASP A 32 -6.09 3.79 -11.38
CA ASP A 32 -5.75 4.97 -12.17
C ASP A 32 -5.35 4.52 -13.58
N ASP A 33 -5.78 5.24 -14.62
CA ASP A 33 -5.48 4.88 -16.02
C ASP A 33 -4.01 5.04 -16.40
N THR A 34 -3.26 5.89 -15.69
CA THR A 34 -1.85 6.19 -15.98
C THR A 34 -0.91 5.32 -15.15
N ASP A 35 -1.18 5.19 -13.85
CA ASP A 35 -0.32 4.49 -12.89
C ASP A 35 -0.78 3.05 -12.58
N GLY A 36 -1.98 2.68 -13.04
CA GLY A 36 -2.59 1.38 -12.79
C GLY A 36 -3.17 1.25 -11.37
N PRO A 37 -3.17 0.05 -10.77
CA PRO A 37 -3.73 -0.15 -9.45
C PRO A 37 -2.88 0.51 -8.35
N LEU A 38 -3.53 1.37 -7.56
CA LEU A 38 -3.00 2.08 -6.41
C LEU A 38 -3.60 1.53 -5.11
N VAL A 39 -2.74 1.26 -4.13
CA VAL A 39 -3.10 0.90 -2.76
C VAL A 39 -3.19 2.19 -1.95
N ILE A 40 -4.38 2.52 -1.44
CA ILE A 40 -4.59 3.70 -0.59
C ILE A 40 -4.34 3.30 0.85
N VAL A 41 -3.31 3.88 1.44
CA VAL A 41 -2.85 3.62 2.81
C VAL A 41 -3.24 4.79 3.70
N GLU A 42 -3.92 4.51 4.79
CA GLU A 42 -4.21 5.47 5.85
C GLU A 42 -3.11 5.40 6.91
N LYS A 43 -2.48 6.54 7.22
CA LYS A 43 -1.37 6.61 8.18
C LYS A 43 -1.91 6.65 9.60
N ASP A 44 -1.44 5.72 10.43
CA ASP A 44 -1.77 5.64 11.85
C ASP A 44 -0.73 6.48 12.63
N LEU A 45 -0.81 7.81 12.50
CA LEU A 45 0.02 8.74 13.29
C LEU A 45 -0.89 9.43 14.30
N GLU A 46 -0.49 9.39 15.58
CA GLU A 46 -1.22 9.92 16.75
C GLU A 46 -1.63 11.41 16.66
N SER A 47 -1.20 12.14 15.62
CA SER A 47 -1.52 13.55 15.40
C SER A 47 -2.59 13.73 14.32
N LYS A 48 -3.87 13.69 14.74
CA LYS A 48 -5.09 14.45 14.31
C LYS A 48 -5.32 14.87 12.83
N LEU A 49 -4.47 14.53 11.88
CA LEU A 49 -4.60 14.82 10.47
C LEU A 49 -4.76 13.48 9.76
N ASN A 50 -5.94 13.23 9.20
CA ASN A 50 -6.25 12.06 8.37
C ASN A 50 -5.36 12.09 7.12
N SER A 51 -4.13 11.63 7.28
CA SER A 51 -3.14 11.58 6.22
C SER A 51 -3.25 10.22 5.53
N TRP A 52 -3.36 10.26 4.22
CA TRP A 52 -3.40 9.07 3.37
C TRP A 52 -2.34 9.20 2.28
N GLU A 53 -1.91 8.06 1.77
CA GLU A 53 -0.92 7.96 0.71
C GLU A 53 -1.38 6.94 -0.32
N ALA A 54 -1.18 7.25 -1.61
CA ALA A 54 -1.46 6.33 -2.69
C ALA A 54 -0.15 5.67 -3.13
N ILE A 55 -0.07 4.34 -2.98
CA ILE A 55 1.11 3.56 -3.29
C ILE A 55 0.81 2.68 -4.51
N PRO A 56 1.55 2.81 -5.62
CA PRO A 56 1.37 1.93 -6.77
C PRO A 56 1.58 0.47 -6.39
N LEU A 57 0.73 -0.44 -6.88
CA LEU A 57 0.87 -1.88 -6.60
C LEU A 57 2.23 -2.41 -7.08
N ARG A 58 2.81 -1.81 -8.13
CA ARG A 58 4.17 -2.11 -8.62
C ARG A 58 5.28 -1.84 -7.59
N ALA A 59 5.03 -1.00 -6.60
CA ALA A 59 5.96 -0.71 -5.50
C ALA A 59 5.85 -1.73 -4.35
N VAL A 60 4.85 -2.62 -4.38
CA VAL A 60 4.74 -3.75 -3.44
C VAL A 60 5.77 -4.81 -3.82
N ASP A 61 6.53 -5.25 -2.82
CA ASP A 61 7.46 -6.37 -2.92
C ASP A 61 6.75 -7.70 -2.64
N SER A 62 6.05 -7.80 -1.51
CA SER A 62 5.39 -9.03 -1.06
C SER A 62 4.13 -8.76 -0.24
N VAL A 63 3.20 -9.71 -0.28
CA VAL A 63 1.94 -9.68 0.47
C VAL A 63 1.83 -10.98 1.28
N SER A 64 2.00 -10.86 2.59
CA SER A 64 1.88 -11.98 3.55
C SER A 64 0.94 -11.57 4.69
N GLU A 65 1.36 -11.69 5.96
CA GLU A 65 0.63 -11.08 7.09
C GLU A 65 0.50 -9.56 6.90
N HIS A 66 1.59 -8.93 6.45
CA HIS A 66 1.71 -7.51 6.11
C HIS A 66 2.10 -7.33 4.64
N ILE A 67 1.90 -6.13 4.12
CA ILE A 67 2.36 -5.71 2.78
C ILE A 67 3.72 -5.05 2.93
N ARG A 68 4.74 -5.53 2.21
CA ARG A 68 6.09 -4.95 2.23
C ARG A 68 6.35 -4.17 0.95
N LEU A 69 6.93 -2.98 1.07
CA LEU A 69 7.34 -2.17 -0.08
C LEU A 69 8.73 -2.52 -0.56
N LYS A 70 8.97 -2.33 -1.86
CA LYS A 70 10.30 -2.41 -2.46
C LYS A 70 11.23 -1.34 -1.88
N PRO A 71 12.54 -1.61 -1.79
CA PRO A 71 13.50 -0.56 -1.46
C PRO A 71 13.47 0.56 -2.50
N PRO A 72 13.80 1.80 -2.11
CA PRO A 72 13.94 2.88 -3.07
C PRO A 72 14.98 2.49 -4.10
N THR A 73 14.61 2.58 -5.38
CA THR A 73 15.57 2.42 -6.46
C THR A 73 16.40 3.70 -6.48
N PHE A 74 17.65 3.64 -6.03
CA PHE A 74 18.59 4.71 -6.31
C PHE A 74 18.78 4.72 -7.82
N ALA A 75 18.32 5.77 -8.48
CA ALA A 75 18.66 6.01 -9.88
C ALA A 75 20.19 6.21 -9.95
N GLU A 76 20.84 5.43 -10.80
CA GLU A 76 22.26 5.58 -11.15
C GLU A 76 22.44 6.78 -12.08
#